data_AF-A0A6A3FQ33-F1
#
_entry.id   AF-A0A6A3FQ33-F1
#
_cell.length_a   1.000
_cell.length_b   1.000
_cell.length_c   1.000
_cell.angle_alpha   90.00
_cell.angle_beta   90.00
_cell.angle_gamma   90.00
#
_symmetry.space_group_name_H-M   'P 1'
#
loop_
_entity.id
_entity.type
_entity.pdbx_description
1 polymer ?
#
loop_
_entity_poly.entity_id
_entity_poly.type
_entity_poly.pdbx_seq_one_letter_code
_entity_poly.pdbx_strand_id
1 'polypeptide(L)'
;MRSFRVDWYEQHPWLDYSTTNDATYCLYSFLSRDAMTMEGEVTVYAQPGAGYKNWKKATSKDGFRKHVGQNCSKHHSAALEYDNRKTTVQDVALAIEDQSISERLQNRSRIKFILDVCLLLAKQEIAFRGNNEKDNSENKGNFHEFVQFMIDLPSLRASCVYCHYGALVFSYEANQDATAYYNGGHLDVRLDAASY
;
A
#
# COMPACT_ATOMS: atom_id res chain seq x y z
N MET A 1 8.95 -19.87 27.72
CA MET A 1 8.19 -18.78 27.04
C MET A 1 7.49 -19.41 25.85
N ARG A 2 6.20 -19.12 25.60
CA ARG A 2 5.53 -19.59 24.37
C ARG A 2 5.87 -18.61 23.26
N SER A 3 6.04 -19.08 22.04
CA SER A 3 6.38 -18.29 20.84
C SER A 3 5.39 -18.62 19.71
N PHE A 4 5.51 -17.90 18.61
CA PHE A 4 4.87 -18.28 17.35
C PHE A 4 5.24 -19.72 16.93
N ARG A 5 4.31 -20.42 16.29
CA ARG A 5 4.52 -21.77 15.75
C ARG A 5 4.28 -21.78 14.25
N VAL A 6 5.26 -22.28 13.49
CA VAL A 6 5.22 -22.33 12.02
C VAL A 6 4.04 -23.18 11.51
N ASP A 7 3.71 -24.28 12.20
CA ASP A 7 2.56 -25.15 11.86
C ASP A 7 1.22 -24.39 11.80
N TRP A 8 1.11 -23.20 12.40
CA TRP A 8 -0.11 -22.39 12.31
C TRP A 8 -0.39 -21.87 10.90
N TYR A 9 0.63 -21.74 10.04
CA TYR A 9 0.41 -21.34 8.66
C TYR A 9 -0.44 -22.34 7.87
N GLU A 10 -0.29 -23.64 8.16
CA GLU A 10 -1.07 -24.70 7.48
C GLU A 10 -2.57 -24.58 7.77
N GLN A 11 -2.93 -24.11 8.97
CA GLN A 11 -4.31 -24.00 9.43
C GLN A 11 -4.90 -22.61 9.19
N HIS A 12 -4.04 -21.60 9.04
CA HIS A 12 -4.42 -20.20 8.96
C HIS A 12 -3.68 -19.50 7.80
N PRO A 13 -4.14 -19.68 6.54
CA PRO A 13 -3.51 -19.08 5.36
C PRO A 13 -3.46 -17.54 5.38
N TRP A 14 -4.32 -16.92 6.19
CA TRP A 14 -4.41 -15.48 6.37
C TRP A 14 -3.32 -14.89 7.28
N LEU A 15 -2.62 -15.75 8.01
CA LEU A 15 -1.72 -15.34 9.07
C LEU A 15 -0.39 -14.88 8.46
N ASP A 16 0.16 -13.79 9.00
CA ASP A 16 1.48 -13.29 8.65
C ASP A 16 2.27 -12.95 9.92
N TYR A 17 3.56 -13.26 9.99
CA TYR A 17 4.36 -13.12 11.21
C TYR A 17 5.57 -12.20 10.98
N SER A 18 5.73 -11.20 11.84
CA SER A 18 6.89 -10.33 11.85
C SER A 18 7.87 -10.75 12.93
N THR A 19 9.09 -11.13 12.53
CA THR A 19 10.20 -11.37 13.47
C THR A 19 10.63 -10.11 14.20
N THR A 20 10.50 -8.94 13.56
CA THR A 20 10.87 -7.64 14.15
C THR A 20 9.94 -7.28 15.30
N ASN A 21 8.64 -7.51 15.13
CA ASN A 21 7.64 -7.14 16.13
C ASN A 21 7.26 -8.29 17.09
N ASP A 22 7.76 -9.50 16.84
CA ASP A 22 7.32 -10.75 17.50
C ASP A 22 5.79 -10.78 17.63
N ALA A 23 5.12 -10.64 16.48
CA ALA A 23 3.68 -10.50 16.41
C ALA A 23 3.12 -11.04 15.09
N THR A 24 1.88 -11.53 15.14
CA THR A 24 1.11 -12.01 13.99
C THR A 24 0.05 -11.02 13.55
N TYR A 25 -0.15 -10.96 12.25
CA TYR A 25 -1.10 -10.11 11.54
C TYR A 25 -2.04 -10.98 10.71
N CYS A 26 -3.11 -10.37 10.21
CA CYS A 26 -3.98 -10.96 9.22
C CYS A 26 -3.82 -10.19 7.91
N LEU A 27 -3.27 -10.85 6.90
CA LEU A 27 -3.07 -10.26 5.57
C LEU A 27 -4.38 -9.68 5.03
N TYR A 28 -5.47 -10.43 5.15
CA TYR A 28 -6.78 -10.02 4.63
C TYR A 28 -7.27 -8.74 5.32
N SER A 29 -7.29 -8.73 6.66
CA SER A 29 -7.72 -7.56 7.43
C SER A 29 -6.77 -6.37 7.28
N PHE A 30 -5.49 -6.61 7.02
CA PHE A 30 -4.52 -5.54 6.76
C PHE A 30 -4.79 -4.84 5.42
N LEU A 31 -5.09 -5.61 4.37
CA LEU A 31 -5.40 -5.09 3.02
C LEU A 31 -6.80 -4.47 2.92
N SER A 32 -7.72 -4.84 3.79
CA SER A 32 -9.08 -4.27 3.89
C SER A 32 -9.22 -3.24 5.01
N ARG A 33 -8.10 -2.83 5.64
CA ARG A 33 -8.09 -1.95 6.81
C ARG A 33 -8.88 -0.66 6.57
N ASP A 34 -8.70 -0.03 5.42
CA ASP A 34 -9.28 1.29 5.16
C ASP A 34 -10.81 1.21 4.93
N ALA A 35 -11.32 0.05 4.51
CA ALA A 35 -12.75 -0.23 4.54
C ALA A 35 -13.25 -0.48 5.98
N MET A 36 -12.43 -1.06 6.85
CA MET A 36 -12.78 -1.35 8.25
C MET A 36 -12.74 -0.15 9.20
N THR A 37 -11.92 0.87 8.89
CA THR A 37 -11.79 2.09 9.72
C THR A 37 -13.08 2.90 9.75
N MET A 38 -13.88 2.85 8.68
CA MET A 38 -15.21 3.47 8.58
C MET A 38 -16.22 2.89 9.59
N GLU A 39 -16.01 1.66 10.08
CA GLU A 39 -16.91 0.94 11.01
C GLU A 39 -16.39 0.84 12.46
N GLY A 40 -15.44 1.70 12.84
CA GLY A 40 -15.22 2.04 14.25
C GLY A 40 -14.38 1.10 15.13
N GLU A 41 -13.74 0.04 14.62
CA GLU A 41 -12.64 -0.62 15.36
C GLU A 41 -11.75 -1.44 14.42
N VAL A 42 -10.45 -1.12 14.39
CA VAL A 42 -9.42 -1.86 13.65
C VAL A 42 -8.88 -2.97 14.55
N THR A 43 -9.02 -4.21 14.07
CA THR A 43 -8.54 -5.40 14.79
C THR A 43 -7.04 -5.33 15.06
N VAL A 44 -6.59 -5.87 16.21
CA VAL A 44 -5.16 -5.93 16.57
C VAL A 44 -4.30 -6.64 15.52
N TYR A 45 -4.89 -7.54 14.74
CA TYR A 45 -4.25 -8.25 13.63
C TYR A 45 -4.01 -7.37 12.40
N ALA A 46 -4.60 -6.19 12.37
CA ALA A 46 -4.42 -5.17 11.36
C ALA A 46 -3.95 -3.87 12.04
N GLN A 47 -3.14 -3.89 13.09
CA GLN A 47 -2.55 -2.68 13.67
C GLN A 47 -1.03 -2.69 13.44
N PRO A 48 -0.44 -1.73 12.69
CA PRO A 48 0.98 -1.68 12.46
C PRO A 48 1.73 -1.52 13.77
N GLY A 49 2.85 -2.23 13.92
CA GLY A 49 3.69 -2.18 15.13
C GLY A 49 3.10 -2.84 16.38
N ALA A 50 1.78 -3.11 16.45
CA ALA A 50 1.16 -3.79 17.58
C ALA A 50 1.07 -5.30 17.35
N GLY A 51 0.25 -5.73 16.39
CA GLY A 51 0.00 -7.14 16.06
C GLY A 51 -0.50 -8.00 17.23
N TYR A 52 -0.95 -9.22 16.93
CA TYR A 52 -1.32 -10.19 17.96
C TYR A 52 -0.09 -10.95 18.46
N LYS A 53 0.12 -10.98 19.78
CA LYS A 53 1.28 -11.66 20.41
C LYS A 53 0.95 -12.52 21.63
N ASN A 54 -0.34 -12.82 21.87
CA ASN A 54 -0.73 -13.66 23.00
C ASN A 54 -0.63 -15.16 22.66
N TRP A 55 0.59 -15.67 22.58
CA TRP A 55 0.89 -17.06 22.22
C TRP A 55 0.25 -18.10 23.14
N LYS A 56 -0.06 -17.75 24.39
CA LYS A 56 -0.77 -18.64 25.33
C LYS A 56 -2.20 -18.91 24.89
N LYS A 57 -2.85 -17.95 24.23
CA LYS A 57 -4.25 -18.00 23.82
C LYS A 57 -4.44 -18.09 22.30
N ALA A 58 -3.37 -18.20 21.51
CA ALA A 58 -3.41 -18.18 20.05
C ALA A 58 -4.49 -19.09 19.44
N THR A 59 -4.48 -20.38 19.75
CA THR A 59 -5.48 -21.35 19.21
C THR A 59 -6.75 -21.48 20.05
N SER A 60 -6.89 -20.66 21.10
CA SER A 60 -8.06 -20.67 21.96
C SER A 60 -9.23 -19.90 21.33
N LYS A 61 -10.42 -20.03 21.94
CA LYS A 61 -11.60 -19.24 21.56
C LYS A 61 -11.40 -17.73 21.64
N ASP A 62 -10.42 -17.25 22.41
CA ASP A 62 -10.11 -15.83 22.60
C ASP A 62 -8.99 -15.32 21.66
N GLY A 63 -8.37 -16.21 20.88
CA GLY A 63 -7.25 -15.90 19.97
C GLY A 63 -7.67 -15.83 18.51
N PHE A 64 -7.03 -16.64 17.67
CA PHE A 64 -7.27 -16.73 16.23
C PHE A 64 -8.75 -17.01 15.91
N ARG A 65 -9.39 -17.90 16.68
CA ARG A 65 -10.81 -18.21 16.49
C ARG A 65 -11.72 -17.00 16.75
N LYS A 66 -11.37 -16.14 17.71
CA LYS A 66 -12.12 -14.89 17.95
C LYS A 66 -11.98 -13.93 16.78
N HIS A 67 -10.77 -13.84 16.23
CA HIS A 67 -10.48 -12.96 15.11
C HIS A 67 -11.21 -13.38 13.83
N VAL A 68 -11.12 -14.68 13.48
CA VAL A 68 -11.86 -15.24 12.34
C VAL A 68 -13.36 -15.07 12.54
N GLY A 69 -13.85 -15.22 13.78
CA GLY A 69 -15.24 -15.00 14.13
C GLY A 69 -16.17 -16.03 13.48
N GLN A 70 -17.43 -15.64 13.28
CA GLN A 70 -18.44 -16.42 12.56
C GLN A 70 -18.65 -15.83 11.16
N ASN A 71 -19.63 -16.36 10.42
CA ASN A 71 -20.03 -15.81 9.13
C ASN A 71 -20.36 -14.31 9.26
N CYS A 72 -20.02 -13.54 8.22
CA CYS A 72 -20.14 -12.07 8.20
C CYS A 72 -19.26 -11.34 9.23
N SER A 73 -18.24 -11.98 9.81
CA SER A 73 -17.23 -11.25 10.57
C SER A 73 -16.43 -10.31 9.66
N LYS A 74 -15.80 -9.29 10.26
CA LYS A 74 -14.84 -8.41 9.58
C LYS A 74 -13.76 -9.20 8.84
N HIS A 75 -13.26 -10.28 9.45
CA HIS A 75 -12.30 -11.18 8.81
C HIS A 75 -12.90 -11.85 7.57
N HIS A 76 -14.13 -12.36 7.66
CA HIS A 76 -14.80 -13.02 6.53
C HIS A 76 -15.03 -12.05 5.37
N SER A 77 -15.49 -10.82 5.63
CA SER A 77 -15.63 -9.79 4.60
C SER A 77 -14.28 -9.45 3.95
N ALA A 78 -13.22 -9.32 4.75
CA ALA A 78 -11.87 -9.08 4.23
C ALA A 78 -11.32 -10.25 3.41
N ALA A 79 -11.60 -11.49 3.81
CA ALA A 79 -11.22 -12.68 3.07
C ALA A 79 -11.93 -12.71 1.70
N LEU A 80 -13.22 -12.40 1.66
CA LEU A 80 -13.98 -12.31 0.41
C LEU A 80 -13.44 -11.21 -0.51
N GLU A 81 -13.13 -10.04 0.04
CA GLU A 81 -12.52 -8.94 -0.72
C GLU A 81 -11.13 -9.33 -1.25
N TYR A 82 -10.33 -10.04 -0.45
CA TYR A 82 -9.04 -10.56 -0.88
C TYR A 82 -9.19 -11.55 -2.04
N ASP A 83 -10.13 -12.51 -1.95
CA ASP A 83 -10.40 -13.48 -3.01
C ASP A 83 -10.93 -12.80 -4.28
N ASN A 84 -11.80 -11.79 -4.12
CA ASN A 84 -12.26 -10.97 -5.23
C ASN A 84 -11.09 -10.21 -5.89
N ARG A 85 -10.20 -9.59 -5.11
CA ARG A 85 -9.00 -8.93 -5.64
C ARG A 85 -8.06 -9.90 -6.35
N LYS A 86 -7.91 -11.13 -5.83
CA LYS A 86 -7.12 -12.19 -6.47
C LYS A 86 -7.72 -12.68 -7.78
N THR A 87 -9.04 -12.67 -7.88
CA THR A 87 -9.77 -13.09 -9.10
C THR A 87 -9.83 -11.95 -10.12
N THR A 88 -9.99 -10.72 -9.63
CA THR A 88 -9.89 -9.45 -10.38
C THR A 88 -8.45 -8.99 -10.47
N VAL A 89 -7.47 -9.90 -10.51
CA VAL A 89 -6.14 -9.56 -11.06
C VAL A 89 -6.39 -9.27 -12.53
N GLN A 90 -6.86 -8.04 -12.78
CA GLN A 90 -6.80 -7.38 -14.06
C GLN A 90 -5.34 -7.50 -14.48
N ASP A 91 -5.13 -8.05 -15.66
CA ASP A 91 -3.83 -7.99 -16.32
C ASP A 91 -3.26 -6.58 -16.09
N VAL A 92 -2.01 -6.49 -15.62
CA VAL A 92 -1.36 -5.19 -15.39
C VAL A 92 -1.48 -4.31 -16.64
N ALA A 93 -1.49 -4.93 -17.83
CA ALA A 93 -1.78 -4.25 -19.08
C ALA A 93 -3.20 -3.65 -19.15
N LEU A 94 -4.23 -4.38 -18.73
CA LEU A 94 -5.62 -3.89 -18.68
C LEU A 94 -5.78 -2.78 -17.64
N ALA A 95 -5.16 -2.91 -16.47
CA ALA A 95 -5.18 -1.85 -15.46
C ALA A 95 -4.44 -0.58 -15.95
N ILE A 96 -3.37 -0.73 -16.75
CA ILE A 96 -2.69 0.40 -17.42
C ILE A 96 -3.54 1.00 -18.54
N GLU A 97 -4.36 0.19 -19.21
CA GLU A 97 -5.26 0.64 -20.27
C GLU A 97 -6.44 1.46 -19.73
N ASP A 98 -6.96 1.05 -18.57
CA ASP A 98 -8.06 1.73 -17.85
C ASP A 98 -7.65 3.08 -17.22
N GLN A 99 -6.34 3.32 -17.05
CA GLN A 99 -5.83 4.61 -16.56
C GLN A 99 -6.12 5.75 -17.54
N SER A 100 -6.39 6.93 -16.98
CA SER A 100 -6.56 8.13 -17.79
C SER A 100 -5.28 8.44 -18.57
N ILE A 101 -5.43 9.07 -19.74
CA ILE A 101 -4.29 9.51 -20.57
C ILE A 101 -3.35 10.40 -19.75
N SER A 102 -3.90 11.25 -18.88
CA SER A 102 -3.14 12.13 -17.99
C SER A 102 -2.23 11.32 -17.05
N GLU A 103 -2.76 10.31 -16.35
CA GLU A 103 -1.99 9.47 -15.44
C GLU A 103 -0.90 8.69 -16.17
N ARG A 104 -1.19 8.16 -17.36
CA ARG A 104 -0.21 7.46 -18.18
C ARG A 104 0.95 8.36 -18.58
N LEU A 105 0.67 9.61 -18.96
CA LEU A 105 1.70 10.60 -19.28
C LEU A 105 2.54 10.96 -18.05
N GLN A 106 1.91 11.16 -16.90
CA GLN A 106 2.61 11.42 -15.64
C GLN A 106 3.54 10.28 -15.24
N ASN A 107 3.07 9.05 -15.31
CA ASN A 107 3.86 7.87 -14.98
C ASN A 107 5.06 7.71 -15.93
N ARG A 108 4.88 7.98 -17.23
CA ARG A 108 6.00 8.00 -18.19
C ARG A 108 7.05 9.06 -17.84
N SER A 109 6.63 10.27 -17.46
CA SER A 109 7.55 11.32 -17.02
C SER A 109 8.34 10.91 -15.77
N ARG A 110 7.69 10.28 -14.78
CA ARG A 110 8.35 9.75 -13.57
C ARG A 110 9.38 8.68 -13.90
N ILE A 111 9.04 7.72 -14.76
CA ILE A 111 9.96 6.65 -15.19
C ILE A 111 11.16 7.25 -15.93
N LYS A 112 10.91 8.17 -16.87
CA LYS A 112 11.99 8.85 -17.59
C LYS A 112 12.95 9.57 -16.63
N PHE A 113 12.41 10.29 -15.65
CA PHE A 113 13.20 10.98 -14.65
C PHE A 113 14.10 10.02 -13.85
N ILE A 114 13.54 8.90 -13.36
CA ILE A 114 14.31 7.88 -12.64
C ILE A 114 15.43 7.33 -13.53
N LEU A 115 15.12 7.03 -14.80
CA LEU A 115 16.11 6.55 -15.76
C LEU A 115 17.22 7.57 -16.01
N ASP A 116 16.89 8.86 -16.10
CA ASP A 116 17.88 9.92 -16.30
C ASP A 116 18.85 10.00 -15.10
N VAL A 117 18.36 9.88 -13.85
CA VAL A 117 19.23 9.77 -12.64
C VAL A 117 20.11 8.53 -12.72
N CYS A 118 19.52 7.37 -13.04
CA CYS A 118 20.27 6.12 -13.14
C CYS A 118 21.39 6.21 -14.19
N LEU A 119 21.08 6.77 -15.36
CA LEU A 119 22.04 6.95 -16.43
C LEU A 119 23.15 7.94 -16.05
N LEU A 120 22.82 9.03 -15.34
CA LEU A 120 23.81 9.97 -14.84
C LEU A 120 24.80 9.28 -13.90
N LEU A 121 24.29 8.59 -12.88
CA LEU A 121 25.11 7.89 -11.89
C LEU A 121 26.00 6.82 -12.56
N ALA A 122 25.41 6.02 -13.45
CA ALA A 122 26.15 5.00 -14.19
C ALA A 122 27.25 5.60 -15.07
N LYS A 123 26.96 6.68 -15.81
CA LYS A 123 27.95 7.36 -16.67
C LYS A 123 29.08 8.03 -15.92
N GLN A 124 28.84 8.44 -14.68
CA GLN A 124 29.85 9.04 -13.81
C GLN A 124 30.54 8.01 -12.91
N GLU A 125 30.17 6.73 -13.02
CA GLU A 125 30.66 5.64 -12.16
C GLU A 125 30.44 5.91 -10.66
N ILE A 126 29.37 6.65 -10.34
CA ILE A 126 28.99 6.98 -8.97
C ILE A 126 28.11 5.86 -8.42
N ALA A 127 28.45 5.40 -7.21
CA ALA A 127 27.63 4.41 -6.51
C ALA A 127 26.21 4.93 -6.30
N PHE A 128 25.21 4.11 -6.59
CA PHE A 128 23.80 4.50 -6.44
C PHE A 128 23.39 4.65 -4.98
N ARG A 129 23.93 3.77 -4.14
CA ARG A 129 23.59 3.64 -2.72
C ARG A 129 24.63 4.30 -1.83
N GLY A 130 24.19 4.74 -0.66
CA GLY A 130 25.06 5.19 0.42
C GLY A 130 25.29 4.08 1.45
N ASN A 131 26.15 4.35 2.44
CA ASN A 131 26.36 3.43 3.56
C ASN A 131 25.16 3.40 4.54
N ASN A 132 24.32 4.44 4.54
CA ASN A 132 23.17 4.58 5.43
C ASN A 132 22.01 5.28 4.71
N GLU A 133 20.98 4.54 4.31
CA GLU A 133 19.79 5.08 3.63
C GLU A 133 18.63 5.38 4.61
N LYS A 134 18.88 5.36 5.93
CA LYS A 134 17.85 5.64 6.94
C LYS A 134 17.36 7.08 6.86
N ASP A 135 16.12 7.31 7.29
CA ASP A 135 15.49 8.63 7.19
C ASP A 135 16.18 9.76 7.95
N ASN A 136 16.88 9.42 9.02
CA ASN A 136 17.65 10.35 9.85
C ASN A 136 19.10 10.53 9.39
N SER A 137 19.50 9.94 8.26
CA SER A 137 20.82 10.17 7.67
C SER A 137 20.86 11.52 6.97
N GLU A 138 21.96 12.26 7.14
CA GLU A 138 22.23 13.51 6.39
C GLU A 138 22.50 13.24 4.90
N ASN A 139 22.93 12.03 4.56
CA ASN A 139 23.13 11.58 3.19
C ASN A 139 22.60 10.15 3.06
N LYS A 140 21.50 9.98 2.32
CA LYS A 140 20.80 8.70 2.11
C LYS A 140 21.29 7.93 0.90
N GLY A 141 22.41 8.35 0.30
CA GLY A 141 22.97 7.77 -0.90
C GLY A 141 22.63 8.56 -2.17
N ASN A 142 23.52 8.48 -3.15
CA ASN A 142 23.51 9.39 -4.28
C ASN A 142 22.19 9.35 -5.07
N PHE A 143 21.59 8.18 -5.29
CA PHE A 143 20.31 8.11 -5.99
C PHE A 143 19.21 8.92 -5.29
N HIS A 144 19.05 8.74 -3.98
CA HIS A 144 18.06 9.48 -3.20
C HIS A 144 18.35 10.97 -3.18
N GLU A 145 19.59 11.36 -2.94
CA GLU A 145 19.99 12.77 -2.90
C GLU A 145 19.80 13.46 -4.27
N PHE A 146 20.14 12.79 -5.38
CA PHE A 146 19.94 13.35 -6.73
C PHE A 146 18.46 13.46 -7.09
N VAL A 147 17.65 12.46 -6.75
CA VAL A 147 16.19 12.53 -6.94
C VAL A 147 15.62 13.73 -6.16
N GLN A 148 15.98 13.86 -4.88
CA GLN A 148 15.52 14.95 -4.02
C GLN A 148 15.96 16.32 -4.57
N PHE A 149 17.25 16.45 -4.91
CA PHE A 149 17.81 17.66 -5.50
C PHE A 149 17.05 18.11 -6.76
N MET A 150 16.72 17.19 -7.68
CA MET A 150 16.01 17.56 -8.90
C MET A 150 14.53 17.91 -8.67
N ILE A 151 13.89 17.39 -7.61
CA ILE A 151 12.53 17.79 -7.22
C ILE A 151 12.51 19.21 -6.65
N ASP A 152 13.52 19.55 -5.87
CA ASP A 152 13.63 20.84 -5.20
C ASP A 152 13.98 21.97 -6.17
N LEU A 153 14.53 21.67 -7.35
CA LEU A 153 14.84 22.64 -8.40
C LEU A 153 13.58 23.00 -9.23
N PRO A 154 13.07 24.24 -9.16
CA PRO A 154 11.81 24.63 -9.82
C PRO A 154 11.84 24.48 -11.36
N SER A 155 13.00 24.69 -11.98
CA SER A 155 13.19 24.56 -13.43
C SER A 155 13.17 23.10 -13.92
N LEU A 156 13.59 22.15 -13.09
CA LEU A 156 13.55 20.71 -13.40
C LEU A 156 12.23 20.07 -12.95
N ARG A 157 11.61 20.63 -11.89
CA ARG A 157 10.24 20.34 -11.49
C ARG A 157 9.23 20.66 -12.59
N ALA A 158 9.54 21.62 -13.48
CA ALA A 158 8.75 21.93 -14.67
C ALA A 158 8.71 20.76 -15.70
N SER A 159 9.74 19.89 -15.73
CA SER A 159 9.71 18.66 -16.53
C SER A 159 9.02 17.51 -15.77
N CYS A 160 8.97 17.62 -14.44
CA CYS A 160 8.11 16.86 -13.52
C CYS A 160 6.73 17.54 -13.33
N VAL A 161 6.27 18.32 -14.32
CA VAL A 161 4.95 18.97 -14.28
C VAL A 161 3.89 17.89 -14.22
N TYR A 162 2.99 18.06 -13.25
CA TYR A 162 1.98 17.14 -12.71
C TYR A 162 2.35 16.33 -11.47
N CYS A 163 3.52 16.54 -10.85
CA CYS A 163 3.67 16.23 -9.43
C CYS A 163 3.00 17.36 -8.59
N HIS A 164 1.68 17.53 -8.75
CA HIS A 164 0.88 18.30 -7.81
C HIS A 164 0.55 17.37 -6.65
N TYR A 165 0.92 17.80 -5.44
CA TYR A 165 0.82 17.07 -4.16
C TYR A 165 1.77 15.88 -3.99
N GLY A 166 2.91 16.13 -3.33
CA GLY A 166 3.44 15.27 -2.25
C GLY A 166 3.83 13.80 -2.50
N ALA A 167 3.74 13.24 -3.70
CA ALA A 167 3.87 11.79 -3.90
C ALA A 167 5.31 11.28 -4.15
N LEU A 168 6.28 11.74 -3.37
CA LEU A 168 7.55 11.02 -3.16
C LEU A 168 7.78 10.74 -1.67
N VAL A 169 6.71 10.33 -0.98
CA VAL A 169 6.82 9.48 0.20
C VAL A 169 7.03 8.06 -0.30
N PHE A 170 8.29 7.69 -0.55
CA PHE A 170 8.63 6.29 -0.73
C PHE A 170 8.29 5.55 0.58
N SER A 171 7.45 4.52 0.44
CA SER A 171 7.05 3.52 1.44
C SER A 171 6.41 4.06 2.73
N TYR A 172 5.08 4.22 2.73
CA TYR A 172 4.15 3.60 3.69
C TYR A 172 2.69 4.08 3.47
N GLU A 173 2.50 5.28 2.91
CA GLU A 173 1.18 5.97 2.89
C GLU A 173 0.36 5.79 1.61
N ALA A 174 0.95 5.33 0.50
CA ALA A 174 0.24 5.16 -0.77
C ALA A 174 -0.89 4.10 -0.77
N ASN A 175 -1.08 3.37 0.34
CA ASN A 175 -2.23 2.48 0.50
C ASN A 175 -3.49 3.18 1.06
N GLN A 176 -3.38 4.38 1.65
CA GLN A 176 -4.52 5.05 2.29
C GLN A 176 -5.32 5.95 1.33
N ASP A 177 -4.69 6.49 0.29
CA ASP A 177 -5.34 7.42 -0.64
C ASP A 177 -6.19 6.75 -1.73
N ALA A 178 -6.03 5.45 -1.97
CA ALA A 178 -6.89 4.69 -2.90
C ALA A 178 -8.33 4.56 -2.37
N THR A 179 -8.56 4.75 -1.07
CA THR A 179 -9.88 4.62 -0.41
C THR A 179 -10.71 5.90 -0.38
N ALA A 180 -10.15 7.07 -0.75
CA ALA A 180 -10.88 8.34 -0.71
C ALA A 180 -11.83 8.55 -1.91
N TYR A 181 -11.70 7.77 -2.99
CA TYR A 181 -12.49 7.95 -4.22
C TYR A 181 -13.87 7.26 -4.22
N TYR A 182 -14.20 6.48 -3.19
CA TYR A 182 -15.41 5.63 -3.21
C TYR A 182 -16.52 5.99 -2.22
N ASN A 183 -16.51 7.18 -1.60
CA ASN A 183 -17.59 7.59 -0.70
C ASN A 183 -18.17 8.97 -1.03
N GLY A 184 -19.33 8.93 -1.71
CA GLY A 184 -20.41 9.89 -1.45
C GLY A 184 -20.82 10.80 -2.61
N GLY A 185 -21.90 10.45 -3.30
CA GLY A 185 -22.62 11.41 -4.16
C GLY A 185 -23.60 10.79 -5.14
N HIS A 186 -24.76 10.39 -4.64
CA HIS A 186 -25.95 10.07 -5.42
C HIS A 186 -26.24 11.21 -6.44
N LEU A 187 -26.14 10.93 -7.74
CA LEU A 187 -26.64 11.79 -8.80
C LEU A 187 -27.69 11.00 -9.58
N ASP A 188 -28.93 11.28 -9.24
CA ASP A 188 -30.14 10.82 -9.90
C ASP A 188 -30.20 11.46 -11.28
N VAL A 189 -29.85 10.72 -12.34
CA VAL A 189 -29.96 11.19 -13.72
C VAL A 189 -31.34 10.81 -14.24
N ARG A 190 -32.29 11.72 -14.04
CA ARG A 190 -33.56 11.73 -14.75
C ARG A 190 -33.27 12.10 -16.21
N LEU A 191 -33.33 11.11 -17.09
CA LEU A 191 -33.48 11.30 -18.52
C LEU A 191 -34.90 11.82 -18.76
N ASP A 192 -35.04 13.03 -19.31
CA ASP A 192 -36.19 13.38 -20.15
C ASP A 192 -35.81 14.46 -21.16
N ALA A 193 -36.29 14.23 -22.38
CA ALA A 193 -35.95 14.88 -23.64
C ALA A 193 -36.51 16.30 -23.80
N ALA A 194 -35.80 17.16 -24.56
CA ALA A 194 -36.42 18.17 -25.42
C ALA A 194 -35.40 18.75 -26.44
N SER A 195 -35.73 18.61 -27.74
CA SER A 195 -35.49 19.52 -28.89
C SER A 195 -34.06 20.07 -29.11
N TYR A 196 -33.39 19.84 -30.25
CA TYR A 196 -33.83 19.94 -31.65
C TYR A 196 -33.23 18.84 -32.54
#